data_AF-A0A9D7RXQ2-F1
#
_entry.id   AF-A0A9D7RXQ2-F1
#
_cell.length_a   1.000
_cell.length_b   1.000
_cell.length_c   1.000
_cell.angle_alpha   90.00
_cell.angle_beta   90.00
_cell.angle_gamma   90.00
#
_symmetry.space_group_name_H-M   'P 1'
#
loop_
_entity.id
_entity.type
_entity.pdbx_description
1 polymer ?
#
loop_
_entity_poly.entity_id
_entity_poly.type
_entity_poly.pdbx_seq_one_letter_code
_entity_poly.pdbx_strand_id
1 'polypeptide(L)'
;MSSSSMFPRVAGARLALVAVCALALGACASQGTRPPTAGASAAADAAKVAPEDQVKLRALKRWDHLIERHFEDAYELLSPGYRETQSKEAYVKTMKDRPVQWTRVFFQKATCETQVCTVEIQVNAQFQMPVMRVGTVDAVNVVTENWILSDGDWYLVPKADR
;
A
#
# COMPACT_ATOMS: atom_id res chain seq x y z
N MET A 1 -19.73 37.81 -41.62
CA MET A 1 -20.83 36.83 -41.50
C MET A 1 -20.42 35.85 -40.41
N SER A 2 -20.37 36.25 -39.15
CA SER A 2 -21.52 36.35 -38.22
C SER A 2 -22.34 35.07 -38.18
N SER A 3 -22.06 34.24 -37.18
CA SER A 3 -23.08 33.52 -36.41
C SER A 3 -22.49 33.12 -35.05
N SER A 4 -22.78 33.96 -34.06
CA SER A 4 -22.68 33.66 -32.63
C SER A 4 -23.99 33.01 -32.19
N SER A 5 -23.95 31.96 -31.37
CA SER A 5 -24.80 31.75 -30.17
C SER A 5 -24.54 30.35 -29.59
N MET A 6 -23.98 30.20 -28.39
CA MET A 6 -24.55 30.48 -27.06
C MET A 6 -25.31 29.26 -26.53
N PHE A 7 -24.58 28.38 -25.83
CA PHE A 7 -25.17 27.37 -24.95
C PHE A 7 -25.66 28.05 -23.65
N PRO A 8 -26.90 27.81 -23.19
CA PRO A 8 -27.39 28.39 -21.95
C PRO A 8 -26.80 27.68 -20.73
N ARG A 9 -26.23 28.49 -19.83
CA ARG A 9 -25.96 28.14 -18.43
C ARG A 9 -27.29 27.90 -17.72
N VAL A 10 -27.50 26.69 -17.18
CA VAL A 10 -28.63 26.43 -16.28
C VAL A 10 -28.32 27.05 -14.92
N ALA A 11 -28.97 28.19 -14.66
CA ALA A 11 -29.12 28.76 -13.34
C ALA A 11 -30.27 28.07 -12.62
N GLY A 12 -30.05 27.66 -11.37
CA GLY A 12 -31.05 27.00 -10.54
C GLY A 12 -30.77 27.22 -9.06
N ALA A 13 -30.71 28.47 -8.62
CA ALA A 13 -30.81 28.83 -7.22
C ALA A 13 -32.28 28.76 -6.80
N ARG A 14 -32.65 27.91 -5.82
CA ARG A 14 -33.85 28.12 -5.01
C ARG A 14 -33.69 27.63 -3.57
N LEU A 15 -33.72 28.64 -2.70
CA LEU A 15 -34.33 28.70 -1.38
C LEU A 15 -33.78 27.82 -0.25
N ALA A 16 -33.12 28.54 0.65
CA ALA A 16 -33.00 28.24 2.07
C ALA A 16 -34.34 27.84 2.71
N LEU A 17 -34.27 26.88 3.63
CA LEU A 17 -35.24 26.73 4.69
C LEU A 17 -34.47 26.63 6.01
N VAL A 18 -34.46 27.77 6.69
CA VAL A 18 -34.08 27.94 8.08
C VAL A 18 -35.11 27.20 8.94
N ALA A 19 -34.67 26.26 9.76
CA ALA A 19 -35.46 25.78 10.89
C ALA A 19 -34.58 25.80 12.14
N VAL A 20 -34.88 26.79 12.98
CA VAL A 20 -34.27 27.16 14.25
C VAL A 20 -35.02 26.45 15.39
N CYS A 21 -34.34 26.27 16.53
CA CYS A 21 -34.82 25.84 17.86
C CYS A 21 -35.06 24.33 18.04
N ALA A 22 -34.62 23.69 19.14
CA ALA A 22 -34.67 24.19 20.51
C ALA A 22 -33.47 23.77 21.38
N LEU A 23 -33.05 24.73 22.20
CA LEU A 23 -32.23 24.56 23.40
C LEU A 23 -32.96 23.67 24.41
N ALA A 24 -32.30 22.63 24.91
CA ALA A 24 -32.64 22.01 26.18
C ALA A 24 -31.45 22.16 27.14
N LEU A 25 -31.51 23.22 27.95
CA LEU A 25 -30.72 23.37 29.18
C LEU A 25 -31.44 22.57 30.28
N GLY A 26 -30.87 21.44 30.70
CA GLY A 26 -31.13 20.79 31.98
C GLY A 26 -29.77 20.55 32.65
N ALA A 27 -29.40 21.36 33.64
CA ALA A 27 -29.68 21.21 35.07
C ALA A 27 -28.68 20.27 35.79
N CYS A 28 -28.15 20.77 36.90
CA CYS A 28 -26.95 20.34 37.62
C CYS A 28 -27.05 19.01 38.38
N ALA A 29 -25.85 18.49 38.66
CA ALA A 29 -25.42 17.80 39.89
C ALA A 29 -26.03 16.43 40.23
N SER A 30 -25.20 15.40 40.12
CA SER A 30 -24.96 14.42 41.20
C SER A 30 -23.63 13.71 40.92
N GLN A 31 -22.62 14.00 41.74
CA GLN A 31 -21.45 13.16 41.86
C GLN A 31 -21.93 11.85 42.52
N GLY A 32 -22.03 10.79 41.72
CA GLY A 32 -22.50 9.48 42.15
C GLY A 32 -21.50 8.41 41.73
N THR A 33 -20.68 7.98 42.68
CA THR A 33 -19.76 6.85 42.59
C THR A 33 -20.49 5.58 42.13
N ARG A 34 -20.11 4.99 40.99
CA ARG A 34 -20.38 3.58 40.65
C ARG A 34 -19.39 3.05 39.58
N PRO A 35 -19.22 1.73 39.47
CA PRO A 35 -17.97 0.96 39.52
C PRO A 35 -17.25 0.87 38.16
N PRO A 36 -16.03 0.27 38.08
CA PRO A 36 -15.36 0.08 36.79
C PRO A 36 -16.14 -0.96 35.96
N THR A 37 -17.04 -0.48 35.10
CA THR A 37 -17.52 -1.26 33.96
C THR A 37 -16.40 -1.32 32.94
N ALA A 38 -15.69 -2.46 32.95
CA ALA A 38 -14.96 -2.93 31.80
C ALA A 38 -15.89 -2.93 30.57
N GLY A 39 -15.36 -2.45 29.43
CA GLY A 39 -15.92 -2.72 28.12
C GLY A 39 -16.95 -1.72 27.61
N ALA A 40 -16.46 -0.62 27.00
CA ALA A 40 -17.08 -0.01 25.82
C ALA A 40 -16.12 1.03 25.21
N SER A 41 -15.00 0.57 24.65
CA SER A 41 -14.25 1.33 23.63
C SER A 41 -14.25 0.54 22.31
N ALA A 42 -15.40 -0.04 21.96
CA ALA A 42 -15.62 -0.77 20.71
C ALA A 42 -16.43 0.07 19.70
N ALA A 43 -16.11 1.36 19.59
CA ALA A 43 -16.77 2.26 18.65
C ALA A 43 -15.83 3.32 18.03
N ALA A 44 -14.54 2.99 17.91
CA ALA A 44 -13.58 3.79 17.16
C ALA A 44 -12.82 2.99 16.08
N ASP A 45 -13.26 1.77 15.76
CA ASP A 45 -12.66 0.91 14.73
C ASP A 45 -13.48 0.91 13.41
N ALA A 46 -14.07 2.06 13.09
CA ALA A 46 -14.71 2.26 11.81
C ALA A 46 -13.64 2.30 10.71
N ALA A 47 -13.47 1.15 10.05
CA ALA A 47 -12.84 0.94 8.74
C ALA A 47 -11.34 1.26 8.62
N LYS A 48 -10.49 0.75 9.52
CA LYS A 48 -9.07 0.54 9.16
C LYS A 48 -8.97 -0.67 8.24
N VAL A 49 -8.41 -0.46 7.03
CA VAL A 49 -8.05 -1.54 6.11
C VAL A 49 -7.13 -2.52 6.85
N ALA A 50 -7.39 -3.82 6.73
CA ALA A 50 -6.57 -4.84 7.38
C ALA A 50 -5.09 -4.68 7.00
N PRO A 51 -4.13 -4.80 7.94
CA PRO A 51 -2.70 -4.76 7.65
C PRO A 51 -2.29 -5.63 6.45
N GLU A 52 -2.90 -6.82 6.34
CA GLU A 52 -2.71 -7.79 5.27
C GLU A 52 -3.06 -7.22 3.90
N ASP A 53 -4.17 -6.48 3.81
CA ASP A 53 -4.60 -5.84 2.56
C ASP A 53 -3.69 -4.66 2.19
N GLN A 54 -3.25 -3.89 3.19
CA GLN A 54 -2.33 -2.77 2.96
C GLN A 54 -0.96 -3.27 2.44
N VAL A 55 -0.38 -4.27 3.10
CA VAL A 55 0.91 -4.83 2.68
C VAL A 55 0.81 -5.57 1.36
N LYS A 56 -0.32 -6.25 1.08
CA LYS A 56 -0.59 -6.86 -0.22
C LYS A 56 -0.51 -5.84 -1.35
N LEU A 57 -1.18 -4.70 -1.20
CA LEU A 57 -1.15 -3.64 -2.21
C LEU A 57 0.26 -3.07 -2.41
N ARG A 58 1.00 -2.88 -1.32
CA ARG A 58 2.40 -2.40 -1.37
C ARG A 58 3.33 -3.40 -2.06
N ALA A 59 3.16 -4.69 -1.76
CA ALA A 59 3.96 -5.74 -2.37
C ALA A 59 3.66 -5.90 -3.87
N LEU A 60 2.38 -5.89 -4.27
CA LEU A 60 1.99 -5.93 -5.68
C LEU A 60 2.55 -4.71 -6.44
N LYS A 61 2.38 -3.50 -5.89
CA LYS A 61 2.96 -2.29 -6.48
C LYS A 61 4.48 -2.39 -6.68
N ARG A 62 5.20 -2.97 -5.71
CA ARG A 62 6.65 -3.20 -5.83
C ARG A 62 6.98 -4.10 -7.01
N TRP A 63 6.24 -5.19 -7.18
CA TRP A 63 6.45 -6.11 -8.28
C TRP A 63 6.08 -5.51 -9.63
N ASP A 64 5.02 -4.70 -9.70
CA ASP A 64 4.68 -3.96 -10.91
C ASP A 64 5.84 -3.07 -11.35
N HIS A 65 6.43 -2.31 -10.40
CA HIS A 65 7.62 -1.51 -10.68
C HIS A 65 8.81 -2.36 -11.17
N LEU A 66 9.03 -3.56 -10.61
CA LEU A 66 10.12 -4.44 -11.08
C LEU A 66 9.87 -5.00 -12.48
N ILE A 67 8.62 -5.39 -12.78
CA ILE A 67 8.23 -5.92 -14.10
C ILE A 67 8.33 -4.82 -15.17
N GLU A 68 7.89 -3.60 -14.84
CA GLU A 68 7.94 -2.43 -15.73
C GLU A 68 9.32 -1.77 -15.78
N ARG A 69 10.30 -2.29 -15.03
CA ARG A 69 11.67 -1.76 -14.93
C ARG A 69 11.75 -0.35 -14.34
N HIS A 70 10.76 0.07 -13.57
CA HIS A 70 10.73 1.29 -12.75
C HIS A 70 11.51 1.05 -11.43
N PHE A 71 12.80 0.77 -11.53
CA PHE A 71 13.62 0.34 -10.38
C PHE A 71 13.79 1.43 -9.32
N GLU A 72 13.84 2.70 -9.75
CA GLU A 72 13.88 3.85 -8.87
C GLU A 72 12.64 3.91 -7.96
N ASP A 73 11.46 3.60 -8.49
CA ASP A 73 10.22 3.57 -7.69
C ASP A 73 10.14 2.33 -6.80
N ALA A 74 10.63 1.18 -7.27
CA ALA A 74 10.75 -0.02 -6.44
C ALA A 74 11.68 0.20 -5.23
N TYR A 75 12.73 1.02 -5.39
CA TYR A 75 13.64 1.40 -4.31
C TYR A 75 12.93 2.20 -3.22
N GLU A 76 11.93 3.02 -3.56
CA GLU A 76 11.21 3.85 -2.58
C GLU A 76 10.33 3.04 -1.62
N LEU A 77 10.03 1.78 -1.97
CA LEU A 77 9.28 0.84 -1.13
C LEU A 77 10.19 0.08 -0.14
N LEU A 78 11.51 0.28 -0.19
CA LEU A 78 12.47 -0.33 0.74
C LEU A 78 12.48 0.43 2.07
N SER A 79 12.81 -0.28 3.15
CA SER A 79 12.87 0.30 4.48
C SER A 79 13.90 1.43 4.57
N PRO A 80 13.64 2.47 5.37
CA PRO A 80 14.61 3.55 5.61
C PRO A 80 15.99 3.01 5.99
N GLY A 81 16.06 2.06 6.93
CA GLY A 81 17.34 1.45 7.35
C GLY A 81 18.07 0.70 6.24
N TYR A 82 17.37 0.10 5.26
CA TYR A 82 18.03 -0.47 4.08
C TYR A 82 18.59 0.63 3.18
N ARG A 83 17.80 1.69 2.94
CA ARG A 83 18.21 2.82 2.08
C ARG A 83 19.38 3.63 2.65
N GLU A 84 19.59 3.62 3.97
CA GLU A 84 20.77 4.23 4.60
C GLU A 84 22.09 3.55 4.22
N THR A 85 22.05 2.24 3.93
CA THR A 85 23.25 1.44 3.62
C THR A 85 23.41 1.16 2.14
N GLN A 86 22.30 1.15 1.38
CA GLN A 86 22.28 0.87 -0.05
C GLN A 86 21.79 2.10 -0.81
N SER A 87 22.66 2.70 -1.63
CA SER A 87 22.26 3.84 -2.48
C SER A 87 21.26 3.41 -3.57
N LYS A 88 20.43 4.36 -3.99
CA LYS A 88 19.45 4.17 -5.07
C LYS A 88 20.13 3.73 -6.36
N GLU A 89 21.22 4.39 -6.73
CA GLU A 89 21.97 4.13 -7.96
C GLU A 89 22.55 2.71 -7.95
N ALA A 90 23.09 2.28 -6.82
CA ALA A 90 23.65 0.94 -6.66
C ALA A 90 22.55 -0.13 -6.70
N TYR A 91 21.38 0.11 -6.08
CA TYR A 91 20.22 -0.76 -6.20
C TYR A 91 19.73 -0.88 -7.65
N VAL A 92 19.53 0.25 -8.32
CA VAL A 92 19.04 0.32 -9.70
C VAL A 92 20.00 -0.40 -10.64
N LYS A 93 21.31 -0.17 -10.49
CA LYS A 93 22.34 -0.89 -11.25
C LYS A 93 22.22 -2.41 -11.03
N THR A 94 22.16 -2.83 -9.77
CA THR A 94 22.01 -4.25 -9.41
C THR A 94 20.76 -4.86 -10.05
N MET A 95 19.61 -4.18 -10.01
CA MET A 95 18.37 -4.67 -10.62
C MET A 95 18.42 -4.71 -12.15
N LYS A 96 19.07 -3.73 -12.78
CA LYS A 96 19.29 -3.71 -14.24
C LYS A 96 20.19 -4.86 -14.72
N ASP A 97 21.19 -5.22 -13.93
CA ASP A 97 22.21 -6.22 -14.28
C ASP A 97 21.76 -7.68 -14.03
N ARG A 98 20.62 -7.92 -13.36
CA ARG A 98 20.14 -9.28 -13.10
C ARG A 98 19.75 -9.98 -14.41
N PRO A 99 20.21 -11.22 -14.67
CA PRO A 99 19.87 -11.98 -15.88
C PRO A 99 18.48 -12.65 -15.78
N VAL A 100 17.49 -11.91 -15.27
CA VAL A 100 16.12 -12.37 -15.05
C VAL A 100 15.15 -11.32 -15.58
N GLN A 101 14.08 -11.78 -16.23
CA GLN A 101 12.95 -10.94 -16.61
C GLN A 101 11.73 -11.44 -15.85
N TRP A 102 11.25 -10.66 -14.89
CA TRP A 102 9.99 -10.96 -14.20
C TRP A 102 8.82 -10.63 -15.12
N THR A 103 7.86 -11.55 -15.25
CA THR A 103 6.77 -11.42 -16.22
C THR A 103 5.41 -11.28 -15.57
N ARG A 104 5.21 -11.89 -14.40
CA ARG A 104 3.94 -11.84 -13.66
C ARG A 104 4.15 -12.22 -12.20
N VAL A 105 3.29 -11.70 -11.34
CA VAL A 105 3.18 -12.15 -9.95
C VAL A 105 1.75 -12.52 -9.58
N PHE A 106 1.60 -13.42 -8.62
CA PHE A 106 0.35 -13.77 -7.98
C PHE A 106 0.53 -13.72 -6.46
N PHE A 107 -0.26 -12.87 -5.81
CA PHE A 107 -0.31 -12.83 -4.35
C PHE A 107 -0.93 -14.12 -3.81
N GLN A 108 -0.24 -14.77 -2.88
CA GLN A 108 -0.71 -16.00 -2.26
C GLN A 108 -1.34 -15.71 -0.90
N LYS A 109 -0.57 -15.11 0.02
CA LYS A 109 -1.04 -14.73 1.35
C LYS A 109 -0.14 -13.67 2.00
N ALA A 110 -0.68 -13.03 3.02
CA ALA A 110 0.05 -12.20 3.96
C ALA A 110 -0.29 -12.66 5.38
N THR A 111 0.71 -12.73 6.24
CA THR A 111 0.54 -13.00 7.67
C THR A 111 1.13 -11.81 8.42
N CYS A 112 0.31 -11.08 9.17
CA CYS A 112 0.74 -9.90 9.89
C CYS A 112 0.69 -10.10 11.40
N GLU A 113 1.74 -9.63 12.06
CA GLU A 113 1.79 -9.32 13.48
C GLU A 113 1.68 -7.79 13.66
N THR A 114 1.84 -7.28 14.88
CA THR A 114 1.54 -5.87 15.23
C THR A 114 2.17 -4.83 14.27
N GLN A 115 3.42 -5.01 13.85
CA GLN A 115 4.12 -4.06 12.96
C GLN A 115 4.99 -4.77 11.91
N VAL A 116 4.82 -6.08 11.75
CA VAL A 116 5.63 -6.90 10.82
C VAL A 116 4.68 -7.79 10.05
N CYS A 117 4.84 -7.84 8.74
CA CYS A 117 4.10 -8.76 7.88
C CYS A 117 5.06 -9.61 7.07
N THR A 118 4.70 -10.88 6.91
CA THR A 118 5.33 -11.79 5.95
C THR A 118 4.40 -11.99 4.78
N VAL A 119 4.87 -11.71 3.57
CA VAL A 119 4.10 -11.81 2.34
C VAL A 119 4.68 -12.92 1.46
N GLU A 120 3.82 -13.82 0.98
CA GLU A 120 4.19 -14.85 0.00
C GLU A 120 3.59 -14.52 -1.37
N ILE A 121 4.45 -14.43 -2.38
CA ILE A 121 4.08 -14.12 -3.76
C ILE A 121 4.69 -15.15 -4.68
N GLN A 122 3.85 -15.73 -5.55
CA GLN A 122 4.34 -16.54 -6.66
C GLN A 122 4.82 -15.60 -7.76
N VAL A 123 6.03 -15.82 -8.25
CA VAL A 123 6.70 -15.02 -9.26
C VAL A 123 7.01 -15.89 -10.47
N ASN A 124 6.51 -15.46 -11.62
CA ASN A 124 6.88 -16.01 -12.91
C ASN A 124 8.02 -15.18 -13.49
N ALA A 125 9.08 -15.86 -13.92
CA ALA A 125 10.26 -15.20 -14.44
C ALA A 125 10.86 -15.99 -15.61
N GLN A 126 11.59 -15.28 -16.45
CA GLN A 126 12.31 -15.80 -17.59
C GLN A 126 13.81 -15.58 -17.39
N PHE A 127 14.59 -16.63 -17.58
CA PHE A 127 16.05 -16.61 -17.47
C PHE A 127 16.66 -16.81 -18.84
N GLN A 128 17.63 -15.96 -19.18
CA GLN A 128 18.46 -16.19 -20.36
C GLN A 128 19.59 -17.13 -19.98
N MET A 129 19.63 -18.31 -20.60
CA MET A 129 20.71 -19.30 -20.39
C MET A 129 21.54 -19.49 -21.67
N PRO A 130 22.38 -18.50 -22.02
CA PRO A 130 23.16 -18.53 -23.26
C PRO A 130 24.20 -19.67 -23.28
N VAL A 131 24.77 -20.01 -22.12
CA VAL A 131 25.83 -21.03 -22.00
C VAL A 131 25.34 -22.43 -22.41
N MET A 132 24.06 -22.74 -22.17
CA MET A 132 23.48 -24.06 -22.47
C MET A 132 22.83 -24.14 -23.87
N ARG A 133 22.84 -23.06 -24.66
CA ARG A 133 22.14 -22.94 -25.97
C ARG A 133 20.63 -23.28 -25.94
N VAL A 134 20.02 -23.28 -24.77
CA VAL A 134 18.58 -23.56 -24.55
C VAL A 134 17.69 -22.34 -24.74
N GLY A 135 18.27 -21.14 -24.90
CA GLY A 135 17.52 -19.90 -25.05
C GLY A 135 16.96 -19.39 -23.71
N THR A 136 15.68 -18.99 -23.72
CA THR A 136 14.97 -18.49 -22.55
C THR A 136 14.23 -19.62 -21.85
N VAL A 137 14.33 -19.69 -20.52
CA VAL A 137 13.63 -20.68 -19.70
C VAL A 137 12.69 -19.97 -18.73
N ASP A 138 11.43 -20.41 -18.72
CA ASP A 138 10.45 -19.98 -17.74
C ASP A 138 10.68 -20.71 -16.41
N ALA A 139 10.60 -19.98 -15.31
CA ALA A 139 10.55 -20.54 -13.98
C ALA A 139 9.45 -19.87 -13.15
N VAL A 140 8.90 -20.65 -12.23
CA VAL A 140 7.90 -20.19 -11.26
C VAL A 140 8.44 -20.49 -9.88
N ASN A 141 8.53 -19.47 -9.03
CA ASN A 141 9.02 -19.60 -7.66
C ASN A 141 8.12 -18.83 -6.70
N VAL A 142 8.03 -19.27 -5.45
CA VAL A 142 7.39 -18.49 -4.39
C VAL A 142 8.47 -17.70 -3.65
N VAL A 143 8.30 -16.39 -3.60
CA VAL A 143 9.17 -15.46 -2.86
C VAL A 143 8.47 -15.06 -1.58
N THR A 144 9.22 -15.10 -0.47
CA THR A 144 8.77 -14.61 0.83
C THR A 144 9.43 -13.28 1.14
N GLU A 145 8.62 -12.26 1.36
CA GLU A 145 9.02 -10.89 1.67
C GLU A 145 8.67 -10.51 3.09
N ASN A 146 9.57 -9.81 3.77
CA ASN A 146 9.35 -9.27 5.11
C ASN A 146 9.09 -7.77 5.02
N TRP A 147 7.98 -7.32 5.59
CA TRP A 147 7.54 -5.94 5.57
C TRP A 147 7.40 -5.41 6.99
N ILE A 148 7.81 -4.16 7.20
CA ILE A 148 7.69 -3.47 8.50
C ILE A 148 6.83 -2.21 8.36
N LEU A 149 6.01 -1.94 9.37
CA LEU A 149 5.26 -0.70 9.46
C LEU A 149 6.14 0.40 10.08
N SER A 150 6.42 1.47 9.34
CA SER A 150 7.16 2.64 9.80
C SER A 150 6.47 3.90 9.31
N ASP A 151 6.34 4.92 10.16
CA ASP A 151 5.76 6.22 9.77
C ASP A 151 4.38 6.13 9.09
N GLY A 152 3.59 5.11 9.45
CA GLY A 152 2.26 4.86 8.89
C GLY A 152 2.23 4.10 7.57
N ASP A 153 3.38 3.66 7.05
CA ASP A 153 3.51 2.95 5.78
C ASP A 153 4.28 1.63 5.90
N TRP A 154 4.00 0.67 5.01
CA TRP A 154 4.70 -0.61 4.96
C TRP A 154 5.92 -0.55 4.06
N TYR A 155 7.08 -0.96 4.57
CA TYR A 155 8.33 -1.01 3.81
C TYR A 155 8.94 -2.41 3.78
N LEU A 156 9.48 -2.79 2.62
CA LEU A 156 10.19 -4.06 2.45
C LEU A 156 11.53 -4.01 3.19
N VAL A 157 11.83 -5.06 3.93
CA VAL A 157 13.15 -5.34 4.49
C VAL A 157 13.77 -6.49 3.69
N PRO A 158 14.66 -6.19 2.72
CA PRO A 158 15.39 -7.23 2.00
C PRO A 158 16.18 -8.10 2.99
N LYS A 159 16.20 -9.41 2.76
CA LYS A 159 17.18 -10.27 3.43
C LYS A 159 18.56 -9.86 2.93
N ALA A 160 19.53 -9.77 3.83
CA ALA A 160 20.92 -9.60 3.41
C ALA A 160 21.34 -10.84 2.61
N ASP A 161 21.72 -10.65 1.36
CA ASP A 161 22.38 -11.68 0.57
C ASP A 161 23.73 -11.93 1.26
N ARG A 162 23.87 -13.10 1.91
CA ARG A 162 25.06 -13.49 2.66
C ARG A 162 25.93 -14.42 1.82
#